data_AF-A0A7Y5BE48-F1
#
_entry.id   AF-A0A7Y5BE48-F1
#
_cell.length_a   1.000
_cell.length_b   1.000
_cell.length_c   1.000
_cell.angle_alpha   90.00
_cell.angle_beta   90.00
_cell.angle_gamma   90.00
#
_symmetry.space_group_name_H-M   'P 1'
#
loop_
_entity.id
_entity.type
_entity.pdbx_description
1 polymer ?
#
loop_
_entity_poly.entity_id
_entity_poly.type
_entity_poly.pdbx_seq_one_letter_code
_entity_poly.pdbx_strand_id
1 'polypeptide(L)'
;MSTRIYSSYLFRERQTLVDAEDNEGQSMAVAAEPSFEISSSADSPRKPIIRFCSRQFREELRALYPGLDAKPDRWLFLQFLIYCQHFDFETDKLVASAKVVSEWMGRQGAFHGKNFSVRDVAEDFSQHVFPVTLSGSVYAPQLQRFESKILLSKFPVELERLWEAERRSRRTPRVEFATGKRAVNPNLNLVSPSAPEASRIMVAYMNALPTNRFSKAVSTHWEEAAELAASLGEMHTPEGRQSAVLAQLLTNPKPLYKTTKNSARIFSATDASLANLKRCVRDVLCQDWLKCDLASAQYSINYRVWGMEEAGVPFVESPFDTLIADLRLSPDARPALKKIIYSICFGMSTRRNPSRENICDLANAIAPNLWCCMKSHPLIKGLLETRRAQFKQIRETGLALDAWNNSILLEPDAHDGLPGDNVRSVLAQVAQSYEQRLMFEVYRLAIQNPGKHGFSIMVNVYDGLYICVNDASECECWKKRISSAVENEALRLGIKTQLEWE
;
A
#
# COMPACT_ATOMS: atom_id res chain seq x y z
N MET A 1 42.30 -2.11 -5.98
CA MET A 1 42.95 -1.28 -4.93
C MET A 1 43.11 0.13 -5.46
N SER A 2 42.24 1.06 -5.09
CA SER A 2 42.51 2.48 -5.27
C SER A 2 41.63 3.28 -4.32
N THR A 3 42.30 3.91 -3.37
CA THR A 3 41.80 4.83 -2.36
C THR A 3 41.56 6.18 -3.03
N ARG A 4 40.39 6.81 -2.82
CA ARG A 4 40.27 8.26 -2.96
C ARG A 4 39.49 8.85 -1.78
N ILE A 5 40.31 9.51 -0.97
CA ILE A 5 39.99 10.54 0.01
C ILE A 5 39.41 11.75 -0.73
N TYR A 6 38.35 12.37 -0.19
CA TYR A 6 38.24 13.84 -0.20
C TYR A 6 37.61 14.32 1.11
N SER A 7 38.34 15.25 1.72
CA SER A 7 38.14 15.88 3.01
C SER A 7 37.40 17.21 2.86
N SER A 8 36.70 17.58 3.94
CA SER A 8 36.50 18.93 4.47
C SER A 8 35.89 20.03 3.60
N TYR A 9 34.74 20.58 4.05
CA TYR A 9 34.57 22.03 4.14
C TYR A 9 33.72 22.43 5.35
N LEU A 10 34.15 23.53 5.94
CA LEU A 10 33.90 24.06 7.28
C LEU A 10 32.55 24.73 7.50
N PHE A 11 32.14 24.67 8.77
CA PHE A 11 31.48 25.70 9.58
C PHE A 11 31.54 27.13 9.01
N ARG A 12 30.39 27.81 9.02
CA ARG A 12 30.31 29.27 9.13
C ARG A 12 29.14 29.65 10.03
N GLU A 13 29.48 30.19 11.19
CA GLU A 13 28.60 30.98 12.04
C GLU A 13 28.05 32.20 11.27
N ARG A 14 26.79 32.54 11.52
CA ARG A 14 26.34 33.93 11.53
C ARG A 14 25.34 34.12 12.66
N GLN A 15 25.79 34.90 13.62
CA GLN A 15 25.04 35.56 14.67
C GLN A 15 24.86 37.01 14.21
N THR A 16 23.62 37.51 14.21
CA THR A 16 23.33 38.96 14.30
C THR A 16 22.00 39.13 15.02
N LEU A 17 22.09 39.83 16.14
CA LEU A 17 21.04 40.47 16.93
C LEU A 17 20.25 41.49 16.11
N VAL A 18 19.00 41.79 16.50
CA VAL A 18 18.53 43.11 16.96
C VAL A 18 17.12 42.94 17.56
N ASP A 19 17.08 43.13 18.88
CA ASP A 19 16.18 43.90 19.75
C ASP A 19 14.64 43.74 19.80
N ALA A 20 14.23 43.84 21.05
CA ALA A 20 12.92 43.80 21.66
C ALA A 20 12.09 45.05 21.39
N GLU A 21 10.77 44.93 21.57
CA GLU A 21 9.99 45.96 22.26
C GLU A 21 8.79 45.35 22.97
N ASP A 22 8.56 45.88 24.16
CA ASP A 22 7.61 45.48 25.19
C ASP A 22 6.14 45.70 24.79
N ASN A 23 5.24 44.92 25.40
CA ASN A 23 3.96 45.46 25.84
C ASN A 23 3.39 44.64 27.00
N GLU A 24 3.42 45.25 28.19
CA GLU A 24 2.67 44.83 29.36
C GLU A 24 1.18 45.17 29.23
N GLY A 25 0.35 44.35 29.84
CA GLY A 25 -0.95 44.78 30.38
C GLY A 25 -2.18 44.17 29.73
N GLN A 26 -2.71 43.08 30.27
CA GLN A 26 -3.84 43.17 31.22
C GLN A 26 -4.35 41.77 31.61
N SER A 27 -4.35 41.56 32.92
CA SER A 27 -5.00 40.47 33.63
C SER A 27 -6.52 40.63 33.56
N MET A 28 -7.21 39.59 33.06
CA MET A 28 -8.55 39.26 33.52
C MET A 28 -8.68 37.74 33.68
N ALA A 29 -8.96 37.36 34.92
CA ALA A 29 -9.28 36.01 35.34
C ALA A 29 -10.55 35.51 34.62
N VAL A 30 -10.47 34.35 33.99
CA VAL A 30 -11.63 33.56 33.60
C VAL A 30 -11.43 32.14 34.10
N ALA A 31 -12.50 31.63 34.70
CA ALA A 31 -12.59 30.45 35.53
C ALA A 31 -12.03 29.17 34.89
N ALA A 32 -11.42 28.36 35.76
CA ALA A 32 -11.04 26.98 35.49
C ALA A 32 -12.27 26.14 35.12
N GLU A 33 -12.28 25.62 33.89
CA GLU A 33 -13.12 24.51 33.46
C GLU A 33 -12.31 23.20 33.44
N PRO A 34 -12.96 22.06 33.71
CA PRO A 34 -12.29 20.88 34.20
C PRO A 34 -11.43 20.22 33.14
N SER A 35 -10.23 19.84 33.55
CA SER A 35 -9.33 18.93 32.86
C SER A 35 -10.08 17.66 32.47
N PHE A 36 -10.46 17.56 31.19
CA PHE A 36 -10.81 16.29 30.58
C PHE A 36 -9.53 15.46 30.49
N GLU A 37 -9.36 14.54 31.43
CA GLU A 37 -8.46 13.41 31.28
C GLU A 37 -8.86 12.69 29.99
N ILE A 38 -8.07 12.89 28.94
CA ILE A 38 -8.05 11.99 27.80
C ILE A 38 -7.52 10.67 28.36
N SER A 39 -8.46 9.81 28.77
CA SER A 39 -8.23 8.40 29.00
C SER A 39 -7.53 7.85 27.75
N SER A 40 -6.20 7.71 27.83
CA SER A 40 -5.42 6.92 26.90
C SER A 40 -6.03 5.53 26.91
N SER A 41 -6.77 5.19 25.86
CA SER A 41 -7.36 3.87 25.72
C SER A 41 -6.26 2.84 25.92
N ALA A 42 -6.36 2.06 26.99
CA ALA A 42 -5.42 1.01 27.31
C ALA A 42 -5.22 0.14 26.07
N ASP A 43 -3.99 0.10 25.57
CA ASP A 43 -3.54 -0.69 24.42
C ASP A 43 -3.87 -2.16 24.71
N SER A 44 -5.00 -2.63 24.20
CA SER A 44 -5.29 -4.06 24.17
C SER A 44 -4.17 -4.72 23.36
N PRO A 45 -3.51 -5.77 23.87
CA PRO A 45 -2.39 -6.38 23.19
C PRO A 45 -2.82 -6.80 21.78
N ARG A 46 -2.22 -6.17 20.76
CA ARG A 46 -2.51 -6.52 19.37
C ARG A 46 -2.05 -7.96 19.14
N LYS A 47 -2.91 -8.75 18.50
CA LYS A 47 -2.62 -10.14 18.16
C LYS A 47 -1.42 -10.22 17.20
N PRO A 48 -0.59 -11.28 17.28
CA PRO A 48 0.49 -11.48 16.32
C PRO A 48 -0.06 -11.59 14.90
N ILE A 49 0.78 -11.28 13.91
CA ILE A 49 0.46 -11.55 12.52
C ILE A 49 0.35 -13.06 12.34
N ILE A 50 -0.77 -13.55 11.80
CA ILE A 50 -1.02 -14.98 11.61
C ILE A 50 -0.78 -15.34 10.14
N ARG A 51 0.05 -16.35 9.89
CA ARG A 51 0.21 -16.99 8.57
C ARG A 51 -0.25 -18.43 8.63
N PHE A 52 -0.57 -18.99 7.47
CA PHE A 52 -1.07 -20.36 7.34
C PHE A 52 -0.18 -21.18 6.41
N CYS A 53 -0.01 -22.45 6.72
CA CYS A 53 0.69 -23.42 5.89
C CYS A 53 0.00 -24.78 5.90
N SER A 54 0.44 -25.71 5.06
CA SER A 54 -0.01 -27.09 5.14
C SER A 54 0.45 -27.74 6.45
N ARG A 55 -0.40 -28.61 7.02
CA ARG A 55 -0.04 -29.37 8.23
C ARG A 55 1.28 -30.13 8.04
N GLN A 56 1.45 -30.77 6.89
CA GLN A 56 2.65 -31.52 6.57
C GLN A 56 3.91 -30.67 6.58
N PHE A 57 3.91 -29.50 5.93
CA PHE A 57 5.06 -28.60 5.95
C PHE A 57 5.43 -28.20 7.39
N ARG A 58 4.42 -27.91 8.22
CA ARG A 58 4.66 -27.61 9.63
C ARG A 58 5.27 -28.79 10.40
N GLU A 59 4.81 -30.00 10.14
CA GLU A 59 5.33 -31.23 10.76
C GLU A 59 6.78 -31.53 10.30
N GLU A 60 7.09 -31.30 9.02
CA GLU A 60 8.43 -31.43 8.47
C GLU A 60 9.39 -30.38 9.07
N LEU A 61 8.94 -29.13 9.24
CA LEU A 61 9.72 -28.10 9.96
C LEU A 61 9.97 -28.47 11.41
N ARG A 62 8.96 -29.02 12.10
CA ARG A 62 9.09 -29.50 13.47
C ARG A 62 10.10 -30.64 13.58
N ALA A 63 10.07 -31.58 12.64
CA ALA A 63 11.02 -32.69 12.59
C ALA A 63 12.44 -32.20 12.30
N LEU A 64 12.59 -31.24 11.39
CA LEU A 64 13.87 -30.65 11.03
C LEU A 64 14.44 -29.78 12.16
N TYR A 65 13.59 -29.07 12.89
CA TYR A 65 13.97 -28.17 13.98
C TYR A 65 13.15 -28.40 15.27
N PRO A 66 13.48 -29.43 16.07
CA PRO A 66 12.75 -29.74 17.30
C PRO A 66 12.73 -28.60 18.32
N GLY A 67 13.74 -27.73 18.29
CA GLY A 67 13.84 -26.55 19.16
C GLY A 67 12.72 -25.53 18.99
N LEU A 68 11.92 -25.60 17.91
CA LEU A 68 10.77 -24.73 17.67
C LEU A 68 9.66 -24.91 18.72
N ASP A 69 9.37 -26.15 19.15
CA ASP A 69 8.26 -26.41 20.08
C ASP A 69 8.59 -26.06 21.53
N ALA A 70 9.88 -25.89 21.87
CA ALA A 70 10.29 -25.50 23.22
C ALA A 70 9.85 -24.08 23.60
N LYS A 71 9.63 -23.20 22.61
CA LYS A 71 9.20 -21.81 22.85
C LYS A 71 8.35 -21.26 21.69
N PRO A 72 7.11 -20.81 21.93
CA PRO A 72 6.22 -20.28 20.88
C PRO A 72 6.82 -19.13 20.06
N ASP A 73 7.69 -18.32 20.67
CA ASP A 73 8.38 -17.20 20.02
C ASP A 73 9.24 -17.65 18.83
N ARG A 74 9.81 -18.86 18.88
CA ARG A 74 10.67 -19.36 17.81
C ARG A 74 9.87 -19.67 16.55
N TRP A 75 8.66 -20.20 16.72
CA TRP A 75 7.69 -20.35 15.64
C TRP A 75 7.28 -18.99 15.05
N LEU A 76 7.01 -17.98 15.89
CA LEU A 76 6.66 -16.63 15.43
C LEU A 76 7.81 -15.94 14.70
N PHE A 77 9.04 -16.11 15.19
CA PHE A 77 10.23 -15.56 14.54
C PHE A 77 10.53 -16.28 13.22
N LEU A 78 10.44 -17.62 13.15
CA LEU A 78 10.54 -18.35 11.88
C LEU A 78 9.47 -17.90 10.88
N GLN A 79 8.25 -17.63 11.35
CA GLN A 79 7.19 -17.07 10.50
C GLN A 79 7.59 -15.70 9.95
N PHE A 80 8.17 -14.82 10.78
CA PHE A 80 8.72 -13.54 10.33
C PHE A 80 9.81 -13.76 9.28
N LEU A 81 10.74 -14.69 9.50
CA LEU A 81 11.82 -14.97 8.55
C LEU A 81 11.28 -15.41 7.18
N ILE A 82 10.31 -16.32 7.14
CA ILE A 82 9.77 -16.90 5.90
C ILE A 82 8.81 -15.93 5.19
N TYR A 83 7.97 -15.20 5.93
CA TYR A 83 6.82 -14.48 5.36
C TYR A 83 6.93 -12.95 5.41
N CYS A 84 7.89 -12.36 6.14
CA CYS A 84 7.98 -10.91 6.23
C CYS A 84 8.35 -10.27 4.88
N GLN A 85 7.80 -9.08 4.63
CA GLN A 85 7.94 -8.36 3.36
C GLN A 85 8.76 -7.07 3.49
N HIS A 86 9.39 -6.83 4.65
CA HIS A 86 10.13 -5.60 4.91
C HIS A 86 11.62 -5.78 4.58
N PHE A 87 12.06 -5.26 3.44
CA PHE A 87 13.44 -5.40 2.95
C PHE A 87 14.09 -4.03 2.72
N ASP A 88 15.41 -4.02 2.78
CA ASP A 88 16.23 -2.87 2.42
C ASP A 88 16.36 -2.81 0.89
N PHE A 89 16.04 -1.65 0.30
CA PHE A 89 15.98 -1.51 -1.15
C PHE A 89 17.34 -1.60 -1.85
N GLU A 90 18.42 -1.21 -1.17
CA GLU A 90 19.76 -1.21 -1.78
C GLU A 90 20.39 -2.60 -1.72
N THR A 91 20.16 -3.32 -0.64
CA THR A 91 20.83 -4.59 -0.37
C THR A 91 19.95 -5.82 -0.62
N ASP A 92 18.65 -5.64 -0.83
CA ASP A 92 17.62 -6.68 -0.96
C ASP A 92 17.61 -7.67 0.22
N LYS A 93 17.95 -7.18 1.41
CA LYS A 93 18.03 -7.99 2.64
C LYS A 93 16.88 -7.70 3.58
N LEU A 94 16.46 -8.73 4.33
CA LEU A 94 15.34 -8.61 5.25
C LEU A 94 15.68 -7.67 6.42
N VAL A 95 14.81 -6.71 6.68
CA VAL A 95 14.96 -5.73 7.76
C VAL A 95 14.21 -6.20 8.99
N ALA A 96 14.97 -6.53 10.04
CA ALA A 96 14.47 -6.93 11.34
C ALA A 96 14.56 -5.76 12.33
N SER A 97 13.60 -4.83 12.24
CA SER A 97 13.47 -3.74 13.22
C SER A 97 12.72 -4.21 14.46
N ALA A 98 13.04 -3.64 15.63
CA ALA A 98 12.36 -4.00 16.87
C ALA A 98 10.84 -3.78 16.80
N LYS A 99 10.41 -2.70 16.14
CA LYS A 99 8.99 -2.43 15.89
C LYS A 99 8.35 -3.52 15.04
N VAL A 100 8.95 -3.89 13.90
CA VAL A 100 8.36 -4.88 13.00
C VAL A 100 8.36 -6.27 13.63
N VAL A 101 9.49 -6.72 14.20
CA VAL A 101 9.57 -8.04 14.80
C VAL A 101 8.62 -8.15 16.01
N SER A 102 8.51 -7.11 16.84
CA SER A 102 7.56 -7.11 17.95
C SER A 102 6.10 -7.14 17.49
N GLU A 103 5.75 -6.50 16.38
CA GLU A 103 4.42 -6.61 15.75
C GLU A 103 4.12 -8.03 15.30
N TRP A 104 5.05 -8.66 14.58
CA TRP A 104 4.91 -10.06 14.14
C TRP A 104 4.74 -11.02 15.32
N MET A 105 5.42 -10.75 16.44
CA MET A 105 5.35 -11.56 17.65
C MET A 105 4.20 -11.17 18.61
N GLY A 106 3.40 -10.14 18.31
CA GLY A 106 2.33 -9.66 19.20
C GLY A 106 2.84 -9.03 20.51
N ARG A 107 4.05 -8.44 20.49
CA ARG A 107 4.77 -7.87 21.64
C ARG A 107 4.99 -6.37 21.54
N GLN A 108 4.12 -5.65 20.85
CA GLN A 108 4.25 -4.20 20.66
C GLN A 108 4.29 -3.42 21.98
N GLY A 109 3.52 -3.85 23.00
CA GLY A 109 3.58 -3.24 24.34
C GLY A 109 4.97 -3.34 24.98
N ALA A 110 5.66 -4.46 24.79
CA ALA A 110 7.04 -4.64 25.27
C ALA A 110 8.03 -3.75 24.51
N PHE A 111 7.81 -3.53 23.21
CA PHE A 111 8.59 -2.58 22.41
C PHE A 111 8.43 -1.14 22.93
N HIS A 112 7.20 -0.69 23.19
CA HIS A 112 6.96 0.63 23.77
C HIS A 112 7.55 0.78 25.18
N GLY A 113 7.58 -0.29 25.97
CA GLY A 113 8.25 -0.37 27.26
C GLY A 113 9.78 -0.53 27.19
N LYS A 114 10.40 -0.49 26.00
CA LYS A 114 11.85 -0.72 25.76
C LYS A 114 12.38 -2.08 26.22
N ASN A 115 11.51 -3.06 26.45
CA ASN A 115 11.83 -4.40 26.94
C ASN A 115 11.85 -5.44 25.80
N PHE A 116 12.11 -5.01 24.57
CA PHE A 116 12.13 -5.88 23.39
C PHE A 116 13.44 -5.73 22.62
N SER A 117 14.23 -6.81 22.53
CA SER A 117 15.50 -6.86 21.82
C SER A 117 15.42 -7.86 20.67
N VAL A 118 15.58 -7.38 19.43
CA VAL A 118 15.67 -8.26 18.24
C VAL A 118 16.92 -9.15 18.32
N ARG A 119 18.00 -8.65 18.94
CA ARG A 119 19.23 -9.41 19.13
C ARG A 119 18.95 -10.64 19.97
N ASP A 120 18.30 -10.47 21.11
CA ASP A 120 18.04 -11.57 22.05
C ASP A 120 17.11 -12.62 21.41
N VAL A 121 16.11 -12.17 20.64
CA VAL A 121 15.24 -13.07 19.86
C VAL A 121 16.04 -13.86 18.82
N ALA A 122 16.93 -13.20 18.08
CA ALA A 122 17.74 -13.85 17.06
C ALA A 122 18.80 -14.80 17.65
N GLU A 123 19.38 -14.46 18.79
CA GLU A 123 20.36 -15.30 19.51
C GLU A 123 19.69 -16.56 20.06
N ASP A 124 18.55 -16.42 20.76
CA ASP A 124 17.73 -17.55 21.23
C ASP A 124 17.29 -18.44 20.05
N PHE A 125 16.87 -17.84 18.93
CA PHE A 125 16.53 -18.62 17.75
C PHE A 125 17.74 -19.37 17.18
N SER A 126 18.89 -18.69 17.06
CA SER A 126 20.12 -19.24 16.47
C SER A 126 20.67 -20.43 17.25
N GLN A 127 20.57 -20.39 18.57
CA GLN A 127 21.04 -21.45 19.46
C GLN A 127 20.23 -22.75 19.32
N HIS A 128 18.98 -22.67 18.84
CA HIS A 128 18.03 -23.78 18.94
C HIS A 128 17.40 -24.22 17.62
N VAL A 129 17.51 -23.42 16.56
CA VAL A 129 16.84 -23.68 15.28
C VAL A 129 17.88 -23.74 14.15
N PHE A 130 18.35 -22.59 13.67
CA PHE A 130 19.51 -22.51 12.78
C PHE A 130 20.17 -21.12 12.89
N PRO A 131 21.44 -20.97 12.52
CA PRO A 131 22.17 -19.72 12.70
C PRO A 131 21.53 -18.51 11.99
N VAL A 132 21.19 -17.48 12.76
CA VAL A 132 20.68 -16.19 12.30
C VAL A 132 21.67 -15.07 12.61
N THR A 133 22.21 -14.39 11.59
CA THR A 133 23.13 -13.26 11.78
C THR A 133 22.43 -11.93 11.52
N LEU A 134 22.50 -11.05 12.50
CA LEU A 134 22.10 -9.64 12.38
C LEU A 134 23.34 -8.80 12.06
N SER A 135 23.25 -7.96 11.04
CA SER A 135 24.32 -7.05 10.62
C SER A 135 23.79 -5.65 10.36
N GLY A 136 24.72 -4.70 10.26
CA GLY A 136 24.44 -3.34 9.88
C GLY A 136 23.46 -2.63 10.82
N SER A 137 23.08 -1.44 10.40
CA SER A 137 21.90 -0.77 10.89
C SER A 137 21.28 -0.02 9.72
N VAL A 138 19.97 -0.12 9.53
CA VAL A 138 19.24 0.73 8.58
C VAL A 138 18.85 2.00 9.31
N TYR A 139 19.16 3.14 8.70
CA TYR A 139 18.73 4.44 9.20
C TYR A 139 17.20 4.47 9.19
N ALA A 140 16.59 4.67 10.36
CA ALA A 140 15.16 4.88 10.51
C ALA A 140 14.90 6.40 10.45
N PRO A 141 14.47 6.95 9.29
CA PRO A 141 14.41 8.40 9.11
C PRO A 141 13.41 9.06 10.08
N GLN A 142 12.34 8.33 10.42
CA GLN A 142 11.30 8.78 11.36
C GLN A 142 11.82 9.02 12.78
N LEU A 143 12.93 8.38 13.16
CA LEU A 143 13.49 8.47 14.52
C LEU A 143 14.87 9.16 14.53
N GLN A 144 15.36 9.59 13.37
CA GLN A 144 16.72 10.10 13.17
C GLN A 144 17.82 9.20 13.79
N ARG A 145 17.59 7.88 13.80
CA ARG A 145 18.48 6.90 14.46
C ARG A 145 18.63 5.62 13.66
N PHE A 146 19.76 4.96 13.86
CA PHE A 146 20.07 3.64 13.32
C PHE A 146 19.53 2.55 14.24
N GLU A 147 18.27 2.14 14.06
CA GLU A 147 17.62 1.19 14.99
C GLU A 147 17.32 -0.18 14.38
N SER A 148 17.22 -0.29 13.06
CA SER A 148 16.81 -1.54 12.42
C SER A 148 18.02 -2.39 12.04
N LYS A 149 17.99 -3.70 12.30
CA LYS A 149 19.06 -4.63 11.92
C LYS A 149 18.76 -5.29 10.58
N ILE A 150 19.79 -5.54 9.79
CA ILE A 150 19.70 -6.29 8.53
C ILE A 150 19.97 -7.76 8.84
N LEU A 151 19.06 -8.64 8.47
CA LEU A 151 19.26 -10.06 8.56
C LEU A 151 20.11 -10.56 7.37
N LEU A 152 21.20 -11.28 7.65
CA LEU A 152 22.10 -11.82 6.62
C LEU A 152 21.98 -13.32 6.39
N SER A 153 21.18 -14.03 7.18
CA SER A 153 21.21 -15.48 7.12
C SER A 153 20.60 -16.01 5.84
N LYS A 154 21.40 -16.83 5.15
CA LYS A 154 20.89 -17.77 4.15
C LYS A 154 20.07 -18.83 4.88
N PHE A 155 18.95 -19.21 4.29
CA PHE A 155 18.21 -20.34 4.82
C PHE A 155 18.99 -21.64 4.58
N PRO A 156 18.90 -22.60 5.51
CA PRO A 156 19.38 -23.95 5.23
C PRO A 156 18.69 -24.51 3.98
N VAL A 157 19.44 -25.23 3.14
CA VAL A 157 18.94 -25.76 1.85
C VAL A 157 17.71 -26.64 2.05
N GLU A 158 17.65 -27.36 3.16
CA GLU A 158 16.51 -28.20 3.56
C GLU A 158 15.26 -27.34 3.79
N LEU A 159 15.40 -26.20 4.48
CA LEU A 159 14.30 -25.26 4.69
C LEU A 159 13.84 -24.65 3.37
N GLU A 160 14.78 -24.26 2.50
CA GLU A 160 14.46 -23.72 1.18
C GLU A 160 13.67 -24.73 0.33
N ARG A 161 14.09 -26.01 0.33
CA ARG A 161 13.37 -27.08 -0.37
C ARG A 161 11.98 -27.34 0.17
N LEU A 162 11.83 -27.39 1.50
CA LEU A 162 10.53 -27.56 2.14
C LEU A 162 9.60 -26.39 1.80
N TRP A 163 10.14 -25.17 1.83
CA TRP A 163 9.37 -23.98 1.49
C TRP A 163 9.00 -23.93 0.01
N GLU A 164 9.91 -24.33 -0.87
CA GLU A 164 9.66 -24.45 -2.32
C GLU A 164 8.52 -25.43 -2.61
N ALA A 165 8.51 -26.57 -1.92
CA ALA A 165 7.42 -27.53 -2.03
C ALA A 165 6.11 -26.95 -1.47
N GLU A 166 6.15 -26.29 -0.30
CA GLU A 166 4.98 -25.71 0.35
C GLU A 166 4.34 -24.58 -0.48
N ARG A 167 5.13 -23.68 -1.06
CA ARG A 167 4.58 -22.54 -1.82
C ARG A 167 3.86 -22.97 -3.10
N ARG A 168 4.19 -24.15 -3.63
CA ARG A 168 3.50 -24.79 -4.77
C ARG A 168 2.38 -25.74 -4.34
N SER A 169 2.35 -26.12 -3.06
CA SER A 169 1.48 -27.14 -2.51
C SER A 169 0.03 -26.67 -2.40
N ARG A 170 -0.90 -27.57 -2.74
CA ARG A 170 -2.35 -27.42 -2.49
C ARG A 170 -2.82 -28.20 -1.27
N ARG A 171 -1.89 -28.73 -0.47
CA ARG A 171 -2.21 -29.71 0.57
C ARG A 171 -3.05 -29.09 1.69
N THR A 172 -4.13 -29.80 2.02
CA THR A 172 -5.02 -29.55 3.17
C THR A 172 -4.85 -30.66 4.20
N PRO A 173 -5.16 -30.42 5.49
CA PRO A 173 -5.66 -29.17 6.07
C PRO A 173 -4.57 -28.10 6.20
N ARG A 174 -4.99 -26.84 6.08
CA ARG A 174 -4.16 -25.67 6.38
C ARG A 174 -4.25 -25.35 7.88
N VAL A 175 -3.11 -25.05 8.50
CA VAL A 175 -2.99 -24.73 9.92
C VAL A 175 -2.30 -23.38 10.11
N GLU A 176 -2.56 -22.71 11.22
CA GLU A 176 -1.77 -21.56 11.67
C GLU A 176 -0.31 -21.98 11.80
N PHE A 177 0.59 -21.26 11.14
CA PHE A 177 2.00 -21.61 11.08
C PHE A 177 2.59 -21.73 12.49
N ALA A 178 2.38 -20.70 13.31
CA ALA A 178 2.98 -20.67 14.63
C ALA A 178 2.35 -21.69 15.60
N THR A 179 1.02 -21.77 15.65
CA THR A 179 0.30 -22.53 16.70
C THR A 179 -0.06 -23.95 16.28
N GLY A 180 -0.10 -24.25 14.98
CA GLY A 180 -0.60 -25.51 14.44
C GLY A 180 -2.13 -25.68 14.54
N LYS A 181 -2.85 -24.68 15.07
CA LYS A 181 -4.31 -24.71 15.15
C LYS A 181 -4.93 -24.68 13.76
N ARG A 182 -6.12 -25.25 13.61
CA ARG A 182 -6.87 -25.17 12.35
C ARG A 182 -7.03 -23.70 11.96
N ALA A 183 -6.79 -23.37 10.70
CA ALA A 183 -6.95 -22.01 10.23
C ALA A 183 -8.40 -21.52 10.47
N VAL A 184 -8.54 -20.45 11.25
CA VAL A 184 -9.81 -19.75 11.44
C VAL A 184 -9.64 -18.33 10.90
N ASN A 185 -10.67 -17.81 10.24
CA ASN A 185 -10.66 -16.42 9.81
C ASN A 185 -10.64 -15.50 11.03
N PRO A 186 -9.66 -14.59 11.14
CA PRO A 186 -9.65 -13.65 12.25
C PRO A 186 -10.89 -12.76 12.17
N ASN A 187 -11.60 -12.62 13.29
CA ASN A 187 -12.59 -11.56 13.46
C ASN A 187 -11.84 -10.22 13.44
N LEU A 188 -12.01 -9.46 12.37
CA LEU A 188 -11.43 -8.14 12.20
C LEU A 188 -12.53 -7.09 12.32
N ASN A 189 -12.27 -6.01 13.06
CA ASN A 189 -13.06 -4.78 12.92
C ASN A 189 -12.67 -4.15 11.59
N LEU A 190 -13.52 -4.28 10.58
CA LEU A 190 -13.20 -3.94 9.18
C LEU A 190 -13.65 -2.53 8.79
N VAL A 191 -14.49 -1.87 9.60
CA VAL A 191 -15.08 -0.58 9.23
C VAL A 191 -14.69 0.49 10.25
N SER A 192 -14.15 1.60 9.75
CA SER A 192 -13.88 2.82 10.51
C SER A 192 -15.17 3.63 10.56
N PRO A 193 -15.61 4.09 11.74
CA PRO A 193 -16.77 4.98 11.86
C PRO A 193 -16.62 6.29 11.08
N SER A 194 -15.37 6.75 10.90
CA SER A 194 -15.06 7.99 10.17
C SER A 194 -14.99 7.84 8.65
N ALA A 195 -15.10 6.62 8.11
CA ALA A 195 -15.00 6.41 6.67
C ALA A 195 -16.25 6.96 5.94
N PRO A 196 -16.15 7.47 4.70
CA PRO A 196 -17.31 7.88 3.93
C PRO A 196 -18.36 6.77 3.82
N GLU A 197 -19.64 7.13 3.78
CA GLU A 197 -20.74 6.16 3.71
C GLU A 197 -20.61 5.23 2.49
N ALA A 198 -20.22 5.76 1.33
CA ALA A 198 -19.94 4.97 0.14
C ALA A 198 -18.91 3.87 0.41
N SER A 199 -17.80 4.19 1.07
CA SER A 199 -16.74 3.24 1.43
C SER A 199 -17.25 2.16 2.39
N ARG A 200 -18.10 2.52 3.36
CA ARG A 200 -18.74 1.55 4.27
C ARG A 200 -19.66 0.58 3.53
N ILE A 201 -20.48 1.10 2.62
CA ILE A 201 -21.36 0.29 1.75
C ILE A 201 -20.52 -0.66 0.89
N MET A 202 -19.43 -0.18 0.28
CA MET A 202 -18.56 -1.02 -0.54
C MET A 202 -17.89 -2.13 0.29
N VAL A 203 -17.39 -1.83 1.49
CA VAL A 203 -16.83 -2.86 2.38
C VAL A 203 -17.90 -3.88 2.78
N ALA A 204 -19.11 -3.43 3.14
CA ALA A 204 -20.22 -4.31 3.48
C ALA A 204 -20.58 -5.23 2.31
N TYR A 205 -20.68 -4.68 1.09
CA TYR A 205 -20.91 -5.44 -0.12
C TYR A 205 -19.83 -6.51 -0.35
N MET A 206 -18.55 -6.10 -0.40
CA MET A 206 -17.45 -7.02 -0.72
C MET A 206 -17.33 -8.14 0.30
N ASN A 207 -17.50 -7.82 1.59
CA ASN A 207 -17.38 -8.81 2.66
C ASN A 207 -18.58 -9.75 2.72
N ALA A 208 -19.75 -9.35 2.23
CA ALA A 208 -20.96 -10.18 2.15
C ALA A 208 -20.95 -11.21 1.01
N LEU A 209 -20.03 -11.08 0.04
CA LEU A 209 -19.96 -12.00 -1.10
C LEU A 209 -19.70 -13.46 -0.67
N PRO A 210 -20.26 -14.44 -1.39
CA PRO A 210 -20.06 -15.85 -1.08
C PRO A 210 -18.66 -16.33 -1.50
N THR A 211 -18.03 -17.15 -0.66
CA THR A 211 -16.65 -17.62 -0.87
C THR A 211 -16.50 -18.58 -2.05
N ASN A 212 -17.55 -19.31 -2.42
CA ASN A 212 -17.50 -20.39 -3.42
C ASN A 212 -16.97 -19.95 -4.79
N ARG A 213 -17.29 -18.74 -5.26
CA ARG A 213 -16.80 -18.24 -6.55
C ARG A 213 -15.30 -17.96 -6.54
N PHE A 214 -14.80 -17.43 -5.43
CA PHE A 214 -13.36 -17.23 -5.21
C PHE A 214 -12.64 -18.56 -5.12
N SER A 215 -13.18 -19.50 -4.34
CA SER A 215 -12.63 -20.86 -4.26
C SER A 215 -12.57 -21.52 -5.62
N LYS A 216 -13.62 -21.37 -6.46
CA LYS A 216 -13.66 -21.91 -7.82
C LYS A 216 -12.54 -21.32 -8.68
N ALA A 217 -12.43 -19.99 -8.76
CA ALA A 217 -11.42 -19.32 -9.56
C ALA A 217 -9.99 -19.72 -9.14
N VAL A 218 -9.71 -19.67 -7.83
CA VAL A 218 -8.43 -20.15 -7.27
C VAL A 218 -8.22 -21.63 -7.56
N SER A 219 -9.28 -22.45 -7.54
CA SER A 219 -9.15 -23.88 -7.79
C SER A 219 -8.85 -24.24 -9.24
N THR A 220 -9.51 -23.55 -10.19
CA THR A 220 -9.37 -23.82 -11.62
C THR A 220 -8.00 -23.41 -12.13
N HIS A 221 -7.55 -22.22 -11.76
CA HIS A 221 -6.38 -21.55 -12.37
C HIS A 221 -5.12 -21.61 -11.50
N TRP A 222 -5.12 -22.46 -10.47
CA TRP A 222 -4.03 -22.53 -9.49
C TRP A 222 -2.68 -22.83 -10.12
N GLU A 223 -2.61 -23.87 -10.95
CA GLU A 223 -1.35 -24.43 -11.43
C GLU A 223 -0.60 -23.40 -12.29
N GLU A 224 -1.32 -22.80 -13.23
CA GLU A 224 -0.81 -21.70 -14.06
C GLU A 224 -0.38 -20.49 -13.23
N ALA A 225 -1.21 -20.07 -12.26
CA ALA A 225 -0.88 -18.94 -11.39
C ALA A 225 0.34 -19.23 -10.50
N ALA A 226 0.49 -20.46 -10.01
CA ALA A 226 1.60 -20.88 -9.15
C ALA A 226 2.91 -20.98 -9.93
N GLU A 227 2.86 -21.49 -11.16
CA GLU A 227 4.01 -21.53 -12.05
C GLU A 227 4.49 -20.12 -12.41
N LEU A 228 3.57 -19.23 -12.80
CA LEU A 228 3.87 -17.83 -13.07
C LEU A 228 4.41 -17.12 -11.82
N ALA A 229 3.76 -17.30 -10.66
CA ALA A 229 4.24 -16.71 -9.41
C ALA A 229 5.63 -17.22 -9.01
N ALA A 230 5.99 -18.44 -9.41
CA ALA A 230 7.31 -19.01 -9.15
C ALA A 230 8.38 -18.51 -10.13
N SER A 231 8.02 -18.15 -11.36
CA SER A 231 8.95 -17.63 -12.38
C SER A 231 9.30 -16.15 -12.20
N LEU A 232 8.49 -15.41 -11.45
CA LEU A 232 8.66 -13.96 -11.31
C LEU A 232 9.93 -13.52 -10.55
N GLY A 233 10.47 -14.36 -9.66
CA GLY A 233 11.70 -14.03 -8.94
C GLY A 233 12.03 -15.00 -7.80
N GLU A 234 13.17 -14.78 -7.16
CA GLU A 234 13.65 -15.57 -6.02
C GLU A 234 12.85 -15.26 -4.73
N MET A 235 12.94 -16.16 -3.74
CA MET A 235 12.17 -16.14 -2.48
C MET A 235 12.15 -14.79 -1.74
N HIS A 236 13.19 -13.98 -1.91
CA HIS A 236 13.38 -12.71 -1.20
C HIS A 236 13.15 -11.46 -2.04
N THR A 237 12.96 -11.60 -3.36
CA THR A 237 12.57 -10.45 -4.18
C THR A 237 11.08 -10.14 -3.96
N PRO A 238 10.64 -8.88 -4.14
CA PRO A 238 9.21 -8.54 -4.14
C PRO A 238 8.38 -9.43 -5.09
N GLU A 239 9.01 -9.88 -6.17
CA GLU A 239 8.46 -10.73 -7.21
C GLU A 239 8.28 -12.20 -6.79
N GLY A 240 9.28 -12.85 -6.19
CA GLY A 240 9.14 -14.24 -5.76
C GLY A 240 8.18 -14.43 -4.56
N ARG A 241 7.89 -13.34 -3.85
CA ARG A 241 6.93 -13.28 -2.74
C ARG A 241 5.46 -13.41 -3.18
N GLN A 242 5.15 -13.35 -4.48
CA GLN A 242 3.81 -13.61 -5.01
C GLN A 242 3.32 -15.03 -4.69
N SER A 243 4.24 -15.99 -4.63
CA SER A 243 3.92 -17.38 -4.25
C SER A 243 3.39 -17.49 -2.81
N ALA A 244 3.91 -16.68 -1.88
CA ALA A 244 3.48 -16.69 -0.48
C ALA A 244 2.08 -16.09 -0.28
N VAL A 245 1.75 -15.06 -1.07
CA VAL A 245 0.40 -14.48 -1.12
C VAL A 245 -0.57 -15.48 -1.73
N LEU A 246 -0.19 -16.11 -2.84
CA LEU A 246 -0.97 -17.12 -3.54
C LEU A 246 -1.28 -18.34 -2.65
N ALA A 247 -0.28 -18.89 -1.95
CA ALA A 247 -0.45 -19.99 -0.98
C ALA A 247 -1.49 -19.69 0.11
N GLN A 248 -1.63 -18.43 0.52
CA GLN A 248 -2.62 -18.03 1.53
C GLN A 248 -4.05 -18.02 0.98
N LEU A 249 -4.24 -17.85 -0.34
CA LEU A 249 -5.56 -17.91 -0.97
C LEU A 249 -6.18 -19.32 -0.91
N LEU A 250 -5.38 -20.38 -0.74
CA LEU A 250 -5.91 -21.73 -0.49
C LEU A 250 -6.67 -21.84 0.84
N THR A 251 -6.29 -21.02 1.81
CA THR A 251 -6.97 -20.98 3.10
C THR A 251 -8.16 -20.02 3.03
N ASN A 252 -7.95 -18.84 2.47
CA ASN A 252 -8.95 -17.77 2.38
C ASN A 252 -8.96 -17.14 0.99
N PRO A 253 -9.68 -17.73 0.03
CA PRO A 253 -9.66 -17.26 -1.35
C PRO A 253 -10.45 -15.95 -1.53
N LYS A 254 -11.45 -15.70 -0.67
CA LYS A 254 -12.22 -14.46 -0.69
C LYS A 254 -11.42 -13.33 -0.02
N PRO A 255 -11.14 -12.22 -0.72
CA PRO A 255 -10.60 -11.02 -0.10
C PRO A 255 -11.54 -10.48 0.98
N LEU A 256 -10.98 -10.10 2.12
CA LEU A 256 -11.67 -9.26 3.08
C LEU A 256 -11.22 -7.83 2.86
N TYR A 257 -12.15 -6.88 2.95
CA TYR A 257 -11.89 -5.46 2.79
C TYR A 257 -12.12 -4.70 4.08
N LYS A 258 -11.38 -3.60 4.25
CA LYS A 258 -11.51 -2.64 5.34
C LYS A 258 -11.44 -1.20 4.85
N THR A 259 -11.96 -0.28 5.64
CA THR A 259 -11.72 1.16 5.47
C THR A 259 -10.59 1.64 6.39
N THR A 260 -9.99 2.79 6.08
CA THR A 260 -9.01 3.45 6.97
C THR A 260 -9.47 4.88 7.29
N LYS A 261 -8.90 5.51 8.33
CA LYS A 261 -9.29 6.87 8.75
C LYS A 261 -8.96 7.93 7.69
N ASN A 262 -7.81 7.78 7.02
CA ASN A 262 -7.20 8.82 6.18
C ASN A 262 -7.25 8.46 4.69
N SER A 263 -8.34 7.81 4.25
CA SER A 263 -8.58 7.54 2.83
C SER A 263 -10.04 7.16 2.59
N ALA A 264 -10.59 7.62 1.47
CA ALA A 264 -11.89 7.16 0.99
C ALA A 264 -11.84 5.75 0.38
N ARG A 265 -10.66 5.24 0.03
CA ARG A 265 -10.52 3.91 -0.59
C ARG A 265 -10.82 2.80 0.41
N ILE A 266 -11.26 1.67 -0.14
CA ILE A 266 -11.29 0.40 0.58
C ILE A 266 -10.00 -0.37 0.32
N PHE A 267 -9.49 -1.08 1.32
CA PHE A 267 -8.22 -1.79 1.28
C PHE A 267 -8.41 -3.26 1.64
N SER A 268 -7.54 -4.14 1.14
CA SER A 268 -7.47 -5.50 1.66
C SER A 268 -7.22 -5.46 3.18
N ALA A 269 -8.00 -6.25 3.92
CA ALA A 269 -7.86 -6.37 5.36
C ALA A 269 -6.58 -7.13 5.74
N THR A 270 -6.16 -8.05 4.87
CA THR A 270 -4.98 -8.90 4.96
C THR A 270 -4.00 -8.59 3.83
N ASP A 271 -2.69 -8.68 4.10
CA ASP A 271 -1.67 -8.52 3.05
C ASP A 271 -1.74 -9.64 2.01
N ALA A 272 -2.17 -10.82 2.44
CA ALA A 272 -2.44 -11.92 1.55
C ALA A 272 -3.91 -11.88 1.12
N SER A 273 -4.13 -11.27 -0.03
CA SER A 273 -5.44 -11.04 -0.63
C SER A 273 -5.28 -11.09 -2.15
N LEU A 274 -6.30 -11.53 -2.85
CA LEU A 274 -6.32 -11.57 -4.32
C LEU A 274 -6.00 -10.19 -4.92
N ALA A 275 -6.49 -9.12 -4.29
CA ALA A 275 -6.23 -7.74 -4.72
C ALA A 275 -4.75 -7.31 -4.60
N ASN A 276 -3.97 -7.96 -3.73
CA ASN A 276 -2.57 -7.61 -3.48
C ASN A 276 -1.58 -8.44 -4.32
N LEU A 277 -2.06 -9.40 -5.11
CA LEU A 277 -1.21 -10.11 -6.06
C LEU A 277 -0.68 -9.18 -7.15
N LYS A 278 0.47 -9.50 -7.74
CA LYS A 278 0.98 -8.85 -8.94
C LYS A 278 -0.05 -9.05 -10.05
N ARG A 279 -0.26 -8.01 -10.86
CA ARG A 279 -1.31 -7.98 -11.89
C ARG A 279 -1.29 -9.23 -12.78
N CYS A 280 -0.13 -9.65 -13.28
CA CYS A 280 -0.04 -10.85 -14.12
C CYS A 280 -0.51 -12.15 -13.43
N VAL A 281 -0.17 -12.37 -12.15
CA VAL A 281 -0.62 -13.55 -11.39
C VAL A 281 -2.12 -13.45 -11.09
N ARG A 282 -2.60 -12.26 -10.75
CA ARG A 282 -4.02 -12.01 -10.49
C ARG A 282 -4.86 -12.21 -11.76
N ASP A 283 -4.38 -11.73 -12.90
CA ASP A 283 -5.08 -11.84 -14.19
C ASP A 283 -5.27 -13.32 -14.57
N VAL A 284 -4.28 -14.19 -14.33
CA VAL A 284 -4.44 -15.65 -14.50
C VAL A 284 -5.54 -16.22 -13.60
N LEU A 285 -5.52 -15.90 -12.30
CA LEU A 285 -6.56 -16.41 -11.38
C LEU A 285 -7.96 -15.90 -11.70
N CYS A 286 -8.05 -14.68 -12.23
CA CYS A 286 -9.29 -13.98 -12.50
C CYS A 286 -9.67 -14.01 -13.99
N GLN A 287 -9.07 -14.87 -14.81
CA GLN A 287 -9.23 -14.84 -16.28
C GLN A 287 -10.66 -15.09 -16.77
N ASP A 288 -11.51 -15.70 -15.95
CA ASP A 288 -12.94 -15.91 -16.24
C ASP A 288 -13.82 -14.70 -15.85
N TRP A 289 -13.23 -13.62 -15.34
CA TRP A 289 -13.93 -12.42 -14.90
C TRP A 289 -13.64 -11.27 -15.85
N LEU A 290 -14.65 -10.43 -16.08
CA LEU A 290 -14.47 -9.19 -16.81
C LEU A 290 -13.60 -8.26 -15.99
N LYS A 291 -12.66 -7.57 -16.64
CA LYS A 291 -11.82 -6.59 -15.98
C LYS A 291 -12.08 -5.22 -16.59
N CYS A 292 -12.18 -4.22 -15.73
CA CYS A 292 -12.23 -2.83 -16.15
C CYS A 292 -11.37 -1.94 -15.26
N ASP A 293 -10.81 -0.89 -15.83
CA ASP A 293 -10.01 0.14 -15.17
C ASP A 293 -10.45 1.54 -15.66
N LEU A 294 -10.35 2.57 -14.82
CA LEU A 294 -10.60 3.96 -15.24
C LEU A 294 -9.44 4.50 -16.12
N ALA A 295 -9.78 4.99 -17.31
CA ALA A 295 -8.85 5.60 -18.25
C ALA A 295 -8.17 6.84 -17.63
N SER A 296 -6.84 6.80 -17.48
CA SER A 296 -6.02 7.91 -16.98
C SER A 296 -6.55 8.56 -15.68
N ALA A 297 -7.20 7.77 -14.81
CA ALA A 297 -8.04 8.24 -13.70
C ALA A 297 -7.45 9.41 -12.89
N GLN A 298 -6.25 9.22 -12.33
CA GLN A 298 -5.61 10.21 -11.47
C GLN A 298 -5.25 11.50 -12.20
N TYR A 299 -4.90 11.42 -13.48
CA TYR A 299 -4.65 12.63 -14.29
C TYR A 299 -5.96 13.39 -14.53
N SER A 300 -7.01 12.70 -14.99
CA SER A 300 -8.30 13.32 -15.28
C SER A 300 -8.96 13.93 -14.05
N ILE A 301 -8.89 13.25 -12.90
CA ILE A 301 -9.39 13.75 -11.62
C ILE A 301 -8.63 15.02 -11.23
N ASN A 302 -7.30 14.98 -11.20
CA ASN A 302 -6.51 16.13 -10.78
C ASN A 302 -6.61 17.30 -11.75
N TYR A 303 -6.76 17.04 -13.05
CA TYR A 303 -7.03 18.05 -14.05
C TYR A 303 -8.26 18.88 -13.68
N ARG A 304 -9.36 18.20 -13.34
CA ARG A 304 -10.60 18.87 -12.93
C ARG A 304 -10.50 19.50 -11.55
N VAL A 305 -10.04 18.74 -10.56
CA VAL A 305 -10.06 19.13 -9.14
C VAL A 305 -9.07 20.25 -8.84
N TRP A 306 -7.91 20.28 -9.51
CA TRP A 306 -6.92 21.32 -9.28
C TRP A 306 -7.17 22.60 -10.09
N GLY A 307 -8.20 22.62 -10.92
CA GLY A 307 -8.57 23.76 -11.74
C GLY A 307 -7.60 23.98 -12.91
N MET A 308 -7.13 22.90 -13.55
CA MET A 308 -6.15 23.01 -14.63
C MET A 308 -6.70 23.68 -15.89
N GLU A 309 -7.98 23.45 -16.20
CA GLU A 309 -8.68 24.09 -17.32
C GLU A 309 -8.79 25.60 -17.09
N GLU A 310 -9.17 25.99 -15.88
CA GLU A 310 -9.26 27.39 -15.43
C GLU A 310 -7.88 28.07 -15.41
N ALA A 311 -6.80 27.30 -15.22
CA ALA A 311 -5.43 27.76 -15.33
C ALA A 311 -4.89 27.81 -16.78
N GLY A 312 -5.74 27.51 -17.78
CA GLY A 312 -5.39 27.56 -19.20
C GLY A 312 -4.56 26.36 -19.70
N VAL A 313 -4.54 25.25 -18.96
CA VAL A 313 -3.85 24.03 -19.39
C VAL A 313 -4.81 23.18 -20.22
N PRO A 314 -4.51 22.84 -21.48
CA PRO A 314 -5.39 22.00 -22.29
C PRO A 314 -5.44 20.57 -21.74
N PHE A 315 -6.61 19.94 -21.85
CA PHE A 315 -6.77 18.53 -21.50
C PHE A 315 -6.08 17.65 -22.55
N VAL A 316 -5.40 16.60 -22.10
CA VAL A 316 -4.72 15.63 -22.97
C VAL A 316 -5.33 14.25 -22.74
N GLU A 317 -6.01 13.69 -23.74
CA GLU A 317 -6.70 12.40 -23.62
C GLU A 317 -5.74 11.24 -23.32
N SER A 318 -4.57 11.25 -23.97
CA SER A 318 -3.54 10.22 -23.82
C SER A 318 -2.23 10.81 -23.28
N PRO A 319 -2.19 11.26 -22.00
CA PRO A 319 -1.09 12.06 -21.47
C PRO A 319 0.26 11.35 -21.53
N PHE A 320 0.26 10.02 -21.41
CA PHE A 320 1.49 9.23 -21.48
C PHE A 320 2.03 9.13 -22.91
N ASP A 321 1.16 8.88 -23.89
CA ASP A 321 1.55 8.74 -25.29
C ASP A 321 1.97 10.09 -25.88
N THR A 322 1.30 11.17 -25.50
CA THR A 322 1.71 12.54 -25.83
C THR A 322 3.12 12.83 -25.31
N LEU A 323 3.42 12.50 -24.04
CA LEU A 323 4.76 12.71 -23.50
C LEU A 323 5.82 11.83 -24.19
N ILE A 324 5.49 10.59 -24.56
CA ILE A 324 6.40 9.71 -25.30
C ILE A 324 6.73 10.34 -26.66
N ALA A 325 5.72 10.81 -27.38
CA ALA A 325 5.90 11.46 -28.68
C ALA A 325 6.69 12.78 -28.56
N ASP A 326 6.28 13.68 -27.68
CA ASP A 326 6.85 15.03 -27.54
C ASP A 326 8.29 14.99 -27.03
N LEU A 327 8.61 14.04 -26.13
CA LEU A 327 9.94 13.86 -25.57
C LEU A 327 10.79 12.83 -26.33
N ARG A 328 10.26 12.26 -27.43
CA ARG A 328 10.93 11.27 -28.29
C ARG A 328 11.46 10.06 -27.51
N LEU A 329 10.64 9.52 -26.62
CA LEU A 329 10.97 8.37 -25.79
C LEU A 329 10.58 7.06 -26.49
N SER A 330 11.15 5.94 -26.05
CA SER A 330 10.67 4.61 -26.44
C SER A 330 9.26 4.37 -25.88
N PRO A 331 8.37 3.66 -26.60
CA PRO A 331 7.09 3.19 -26.07
C PRO A 331 7.23 2.43 -24.74
N ASP A 332 8.35 1.73 -24.54
CA ASP A 332 8.66 0.98 -23.31
C ASP A 332 8.82 1.89 -22.08
N ALA A 333 8.96 3.21 -22.27
CA ALA A 333 9.01 4.18 -21.16
C ALA A 333 7.64 4.40 -20.51
N ARG A 334 6.54 3.97 -21.13
CA ARG A 334 5.16 4.21 -20.67
C ARG A 334 4.94 3.83 -19.19
N PRO A 335 5.34 2.64 -18.70
CA PRO A 335 5.15 2.27 -17.29
C PRO A 335 5.91 3.20 -16.32
N ALA A 336 7.13 3.60 -16.67
CA ALA A 336 7.94 4.49 -15.85
C ALA A 336 7.40 5.92 -15.86
N LEU A 337 6.94 6.42 -17.01
CA LEU A 337 6.25 7.71 -17.11
C LEU A 337 4.95 7.73 -16.29
N LYS A 338 4.16 6.64 -16.34
CA LYS A 338 2.97 6.50 -15.50
C LYS A 338 3.32 6.61 -14.02
N LYS A 339 4.39 5.93 -13.58
CA LYS A 339 4.92 6.03 -12.20
C LYS A 339 5.27 7.48 -11.83
N ILE A 340 5.93 8.23 -12.72
CA ILE A 340 6.32 9.64 -12.49
C ILE A 340 5.08 10.54 -12.37
N ILE A 341 4.16 10.49 -13.33
CA ILE A 341 2.97 11.37 -13.33
C ILE A 341 2.11 11.09 -12.10
N TYR A 342 1.91 9.82 -11.76
CA TYR A 342 1.12 9.47 -10.58
C TYR A 342 1.84 9.85 -9.29
N SER A 343 3.18 9.77 -9.25
CA SER A 343 3.95 10.31 -8.14
C SER A 343 3.75 11.82 -7.97
N ILE A 344 3.63 12.58 -9.07
CA ILE A 344 3.28 14.01 -9.01
C ILE A 344 1.87 14.21 -8.45
N CYS A 345 0.90 13.43 -8.94
CA CYS A 345 -0.50 13.41 -8.50
C CYS A 345 -0.64 13.14 -6.99
N PHE A 346 0.13 12.20 -6.45
CA PHE A 346 0.15 11.86 -5.02
C PHE A 346 1.07 12.74 -4.17
N GLY A 347 1.61 13.84 -4.72
CA GLY A 347 2.37 14.82 -3.94
C GLY A 347 3.81 14.42 -3.63
N MET A 348 4.41 13.49 -4.39
CA MET A 348 5.83 13.16 -4.24
C MET A 348 6.71 14.40 -4.43
N SER A 349 7.78 14.48 -3.62
CA SER A 349 8.73 15.59 -3.69
C SER A 349 9.48 15.57 -5.01
N THR A 350 9.64 16.75 -5.61
CA THR A 350 10.55 16.94 -6.75
C THR A 350 11.96 17.31 -6.28
N ARG A 351 12.19 17.46 -4.97
CA ARG A 351 13.51 17.70 -4.39
C ARG A 351 14.22 16.38 -4.16
N ARG A 352 15.51 16.35 -4.47
CA ARG A 352 16.36 15.17 -4.26
C ARG A 352 16.41 14.85 -2.76
N ASN A 353 16.07 13.62 -2.42
CA ASN A 353 16.30 13.07 -1.08
C ASN A 353 17.14 11.81 -1.27
N PRO A 354 18.39 11.75 -0.77
CA PRO A 354 19.26 10.60 -0.97
C PRO A 354 18.73 9.31 -0.31
N SER A 355 17.80 9.41 0.64
CA SER A 355 17.21 8.25 1.34
C SER A 355 15.92 7.71 0.70
N ARG A 356 15.43 8.33 -0.39
CA ARG A 356 14.18 7.93 -1.04
C ARG A 356 14.25 8.15 -2.55
N GLU A 357 13.66 7.21 -3.28
CA GLU A 357 13.37 7.39 -4.70
C GLU A 357 12.55 8.69 -4.87
N ASN A 358 13.02 9.58 -5.75
CA ASN A 358 12.34 10.83 -6.08
C ASN A 358 12.11 10.93 -7.59
N ILE A 359 11.27 11.89 -7.99
CA ILE A 359 10.85 12.05 -9.39
C ILE A 359 12.04 12.27 -10.34
N CYS A 360 13.12 12.92 -9.88
CA CYS A 360 14.31 13.17 -10.70
C CYS A 360 15.04 11.85 -10.98
N ASP A 361 15.21 11.00 -9.97
CA ASP A 361 15.88 9.71 -10.12
C ASP A 361 15.06 8.77 -11.02
N LEU A 362 13.74 8.75 -10.86
CA LEU A 362 12.82 8.02 -11.75
C LEU A 362 12.93 8.44 -13.21
N ALA A 363 12.97 9.74 -13.47
CA ALA A 363 13.09 10.27 -14.83
C ALA A 363 14.47 9.97 -15.43
N ASN A 364 15.54 10.12 -14.64
CA ASN A 364 16.90 9.85 -15.10
C ASN A 364 17.16 8.36 -15.37
N ALA A 365 16.41 7.46 -14.74
CA ALA A 365 16.44 6.03 -15.07
C ALA A 365 15.86 5.72 -16.47
N ILE A 366 15.00 6.59 -17.01
CA ILE A 366 14.48 6.48 -18.39
C ILE A 366 15.50 7.07 -19.37
N ALA A 367 15.90 8.32 -19.14
CA ALA A 367 16.88 9.01 -19.97
C ALA A 367 17.61 10.10 -19.17
N PRO A 368 18.92 10.33 -19.40
CA PRO A 368 19.68 11.37 -18.73
C PRO A 368 19.04 12.76 -18.91
N ASN A 369 18.93 13.53 -17.83
CA ASN A 369 18.36 14.89 -17.80
C ASN A 369 16.88 14.97 -18.20
N LEU A 370 16.16 13.85 -18.31
CA LEU A 370 14.77 13.83 -18.73
C LEU A 370 13.88 14.72 -17.86
N TRP A 371 14.14 14.78 -16.55
CA TRP A 371 13.37 15.62 -15.64
C TRP A 371 13.40 17.11 -16.02
N CYS A 372 14.53 17.62 -16.52
CA CYS A 372 14.64 19.01 -16.96
C CYS A 372 13.74 19.29 -18.16
N CYS A 373 13.69 18.37 -19.12
CA CYS A 373 12.80 18.45 -20.28
C CYS A 373 11.33 18.32 -19.85
N MET A 374 11.01 17.31 -19.04
CA MET A 374 9.66 17.08 -18.53
C MET A 374 9.12 18.29 -17.76
N LYS A 375 9.91 18.88 -16.86
CA LYS A 375 9.45 20.03 -16.04
C LYS A 375 9.06 21.24 -16.88
N SER A 376 9.66 21.38 -18.06
CA SER A 376 9.37 22.46 -19.01
C SER A 376 8.22 22.13 -19.95
N HIS A 377 7.80 20.86 -20.04
CA HIS A 377 6.68 20.43 -20.87
C HIS A 377 5.36 21.06 -20.38
N PRO A 378 4.50 21.62 -21.26
CA PRO A 378 3.28 22.32 -20.86
C PRO A 378 2.38 21.53 -19.91
N LEU A 379 2.16 20.24 -20.20
CA LEU A 379 1.38 19.33 -19.35
C LEU A 379 1.93 19.21 -17.92
N ILE A 380 3.23 18.93 -17.78
CA ILE A 380 3.87 18.70 -16.48
C ILE A 380 4.00 20.03 -15.72
N LYS A 381 4.34 21.11 -16.42
CA LYS A 381 4.38 22.45 -15.85
C LYS A 381 3.02 22.83 -15.26
N GLY A 382 1.94 22.65 -16.04
CA GLY A 382 0.57 22.90 -15.60
C GLY A 382 0.19 22.07 -14.36
N LEU A 383 0.50 20.77 -14.35
CA LEU A 383 0.28 19.90 -13.18
C LEU A 383 1.04 20.41 -11.94
N LEU A 384 2.31 20.81 -12.09
CA LEU A 384 3.12 21.27 -10.96
C LEU A 384 2.65 22.61 -10.40
N GLU A 385 2.23 23.53 -11.27
CA GLU A 385 1.75 24.87 -10.89
C GLU A 385 0.40 24.81 -10.19
N THR A 386 -0.57 24.09 -10.76
CA THR A 386 -1.91 23.92 -10.19
C THR A 386 -1.86 23.14 -8.87
N ARG A 387 -1.02 22.11 -8.77
CA ARG A 387 -0.74 21.44 -7.48
C ARG A 387 -0.22 22.38 -6.40
N ARG A 388 0.69 23.31 -6.75
CA ARG A 388 1.20 24.30 -5.78
C ARG A 388 0.10 25.26 -5.34
N ALA A 389 -0.76 25.68 -6.27
CA ALA A 389 -1.92 26.51 -5.95
C ALA A 389 -2.87 25.79 -4.98
N GLN A 390 -3.15 24.50 -5.21
CA GLN A 390 -3.95 23.68 -4.30
C GLN A 390 -3.31 23.55 -2.91
N PHE A 391 -1.99 23.30 -2.83
CA PHE A 391 -1.31 23.28 -1.54
C PHE A 391 -1.41 24.61 -0.79
N LYS A 392 -1.33 25.74 -1.51
CA LYS A 392 -1.50 27.07 -0.92
C LYS A 392 -2.93 27.25 -0.39
N GLN A 393 -3.93 26.94 -1.21
CA GLN A 393 -5.34 27.03 -0.85
C GLN A 393 -5.69 26.18 0.38
N ILE A 394 -5.21 24.94 0.45
CA ILE A 394 -5.46 24.06 1.61
C ILE A 394 -4.81 24.62 2.88
N ARG A 395 -3.61 25.21 2.78
CA ARG A 395 -2.95 25.86 3.93
C ARG A 395 -3.67 27.12 4.40
N GLU A 396 -4.20 27.90 3.47
CA GLU A 396 -4.95 29.13 3.78
C GLU A 396 -6.30 28.82 4.42
N THR A 397 -6.97 27.75 3.98
CA THR A 397 -8.29 27.35 4.50
C THR A 397 -8.22 26.39 5.69
N GLY A 398 -7.07 25.73 5.89
CA GLY A 398 -6.88 24.69 6.92
C GLY A 398 -7.55 23.35 6.60
N LEU A 399 -8.16 23.19 5.42
CA LEU A 399 -8.86 21.96 5.02
C LEU A 399 -8.97 21.81 3.50
N ALA A 400 -9.41 20.64 3.05
CA ALA A 400 -9.93 20.42 1.72
C ALA A 400 -11.28 19.71 1.80
N LEU A 401 -12.10 19.82 0.74
CA LEU A 401 -13.34 19.04 0.63
C LEU A 401 -13.11 17.83 -0.25
N ASP A 402 -13.60 16.67 0.19
CA ASP A 402 -13.59 15.45 -0.60
C ASP A 402 -14.72 15.44 -1.65
N ALA A 403 -14.81 14.38 -2.44
CA ALA A 403 -15.83 14.21 -3.46
C ALA A 403 -17.26 14.12 -2.91
N TRP A 404 -17.49 14.01 -1.60
CA TRP A 404 -18.81 14.04 -0.98
C TRP A 404 -19.01 15.28 -0.10
N ASN A 405 -18.16 16.30 -0.26
CA ASN A 405 -18.15 17.53 0.52
C ASN A 405 -17.84 17.33 2.02
N ASN A 406 -17.18 16.23 2.39
CA ASN A 406 -16.65 16.08 3.74
C ASN A 406 -15.32 16.84 3.87
N SER A 407 -15.10 17.48 5.01
CA SER A 407 -13.85 18.17 5.31
C SER A 407 -12.73 17.20 5.65
N ILE A 408 -11.60 17.33 4.96
CA ILE A 408 -10.32 16.70 5.28
C ILE A 408 -9.42 17.79 5.87
N LEU A 409 -9.17 17.71 7.17
CA LEU A 409 -8.41 18.73 7.89
C LEU A 409 -6.91 18.66 7.58
N LEU A 410 -6.30 19.84 7.47
CA LEU A 410 -4.86 19.97 7.49
C LEU A 410 -4.39 19.79 8.94
N GLU A 411 -3.53 18.79 9.15
CA GLU A 411 -2.95 18.50 10.46
C GLU A 411 -1.44 18.80 10.41
N PRO A 412 -0.85 19.29 11.52
CA PRO A 412 0.59 19.33 11.67
C PRO A 412 1.19 17.94 11.46
N ASP A 413 2.18 17.84 10.59
CA ASP A 413 2.90 16.60 10.31
C ASP A 413 4.39 16.91 10.27
N ALA A 414 5.06 16.61 11.38
CA ALA A 414 6.49 16.79 11.48
C ALA A 414 7.19 15.78 10.57
N HIS A 415 7.88 16.27 9.55
CA HIS A 415 8.73 15.45 8.69
C HIS A 415 10.19 15.72 9.02
N ASP A 416 10.92 14.66 9.36
CA ASP A 416 12.35 14.70 9.70
C ASP A 416 12.68 15.67 10.85
N GLY A 417 11.78 15.83 11.83
CA GLY A 417 11.95 16.71 12.98
C GLY A 417 11.76 18.21 12.67
N LEU A 418 11.35 18.55 11.45
CA LEU A 418 11.00 19.91 11.06
C LEU A 418 9.47 20.11 11.13
N PRO A 419 9.00 21.31 11.53
CA PRO A 419 7.58 21.66 11.42
C PRO A 419 7.11 21.49 9.97
N GLY A 420 6.03 20.76 9.78
CA GLY A 420 5.43 20.49 8.50
C GLY A 420 3.94 20.26 8.62
N ASP A 421 3.31 19.97 7.49
CA ASP A 421 1.88 19.69 7.41
C ASP A 421 1.62 18.47 6.52
N ASN A 422 0.46 17.85 6.72
CA ASN A 422 0.03 16.69 5.95
C ASN A 422 -0.61 17.08 4.58
N VAL A 423 -0.34 18.27 4.01
CA VAL A 423 -1.08 18.79 2.83
C VAL A 423 -1.04 17.83 1.63
N ARG A 424 0.05 17.08 1.48
CA ARG A 424 0.23 16.09 0.41
C ARG A 424 -0.76 14.94 0.57
N SER A 425 -0.91 14.47 1.81
CA SER A 425 -1.86 13.43 2.20
C SER A 425 -3.30 13.92 2.07
N VAL A 426 -3.57 15.19 2.41
CA VAL A 426 -4.90 15.80 2.20
C VAL A 426 -5.26 15.81 0.71
N LEU A 427 -4.38 16.35 -0.14
CA LEU A 427 -4.64 16.42 -1.58
C LEU A 427 -4.79 15.03 -2.23
N ALA A 428 -3.97 14.06 -1.80
CA ALA A 428 -4.10 12.68 -2.24
C ALA A 428 -5.45 12.06 -1.83
N GLN A 429 -5.93 12.31 -0.61
CA GLN A 429 -7.24 11.85 -0.15
C GLN A 429 -8.38 12.44 -0.96
N VAL A 430 -8.29 13.73 -1.34
CA VAL A 430 -9.27 14.36 -2.23
C VAL A 430 -9.31 13.61 -3.56
N ALA A 431 -8.18 13.43 -4.24
CA ALA A 431 -8.17 12.71 -5.53
C ALA A 431 -8.70 11.26 -5.41
N GLN A 432 -8.34 10.55 -4.34
CA GLN A 432 -8.84 9.20 -4.06
C GLN A 432 -10.35 9.16 -3.81
N SER A 433 -10.93 10.20 -3.22
CA SER A 433 -12.38 10.26 -3.00
C SER A 433 -13.16 10.41 -4.31
N TYR A 434 -12.65 11.16 -5.29
CA TYR A 434 -13.27 11.28 -6.61
C TYR A 434 -13.18 9.97 -7.40
N GLU A 435 -12.04 9.29 -7.34
CA GLU A 435 -11.88 7.94 -7.91
C GLU A 435 -12.89 6.97 -7.32
N GLN A 436 -12.98 6.94 -5.99
CA GLN A 436 -13.91 6.06 -5.28
C GLN A 436 -15.37 6.41 -5.60
N ARG A 437 -15.71 7.70 -5.76
CA ARG A 437 -17.05 8.16 -6.15
C ARG A 437 -17.45 7.66 -7.54
N LEU A 438 -16.54 7.71 -8.52
CA LEU A 438 -16.77 7.16 -9.85
C LEU A 438 -17.01 5.64 -9.80
N MET A 439 -16.13 4.91 -9.10
CA MET A 439 -16.24 3.46 -8.99
C MET A 439 -17.45 2.99 -8.18
N PHE A 440 -17.95 3.83 -7.26
CA PHE A 440 -19.13 3.53 -6.46
C PHE A 440 -20.40 3.32 -7.29
N GLU A 441 -20.50 3.92 -8.48
CA GLU A 441 -21.65 3.70 -9.36
C GLU A 441 -21.75 2.24 -9.84
N VAL A 442 -20.60 1.56 -10.01
CA VAL A 442 -20.60 0.12 -10.32
C VAL A 442 -21.16 -0.70 -9.15
N TYR A 443 -20.83 -0.31 -7.92
CA TYR A 443 -21.38 -0.96 -6.72
C TYR A 443 -22.88 -0.73 -6.57
N ARG A 444 -23.37 0.48 -6.86
CA ARG A 444 -24.81 0.77 -6.85
C ARG A 444 -25.57 -0.15 -7.81
N LEU A 445 -25.07 -0.31 -9.04
CA LEU A 445 -25.65 -1.24 -10.00
C LEU A 445 -25.62 -2.69 -9.50
N ALA A 446 -24.49 -3.13 -8.93
CA ALA A 446 -24.34 -4.49 -8.42
C ALA A 446 -25.30 -4.78 -7.25
N ILE A 447 -25.50 -3.81 -6.35
CA ILE A 447 -26.43 -3.90 -5.21
C ILE A 447 -27.89 -3.94 -5.69
N GLN A 448 -28.23 -3.13 -6.69
CA GLN A 448 -29.60 -3.02 -7.23
C GLN A 448 -30.00 -4.22 -8.09
N ASN A 449 -29.03 -4.97 -8.64
CA ASN A 449 -29.30 -6.07 -9.56
C ASN A 449 -28.67 -7.37 -9.04
N PRO A 450 -29.09 -7.89 -7.86
CA PRO A 450 -28.65 -9.18 -7.39
C PRO A 450 -29.32 -10.31 -8.19
N GLY A 451 -28.74 -11.51 -8.14
CA GLY A 451 -29.37 -12.73 -8.68
C GLY A 451 -28.99 -13.06 -10.13
N LYS A 452 -29.75 -13.94 -10.78
CA LYS A 452 -29.34 -14.65 -12.01
C LYS A 452 -28.98 -13.73 -13.17
N HIS A 453 -29.71 -12.64 -13.36
CA HIS A 453 -29.51 -11.66 -14.43
C HIS A 453 -28.64 -10.47 -14.00
N GLY A 454 -27.87 -10.66 -12.92
CA GLY A 454 -27.02 -9.65 -12.32
C GLY A 454 -25.54 -9.88 -12.56
N PHE A 455 -24.72 -9.14 -11.82
CA PHE A 455 -23.28 -9.36 -11.76
C PHE A 455 -22.79 -9.21 -10.32
N SER A 456 -21.54 -9.56 -10.09
CA SER A 456 -20.88 -9.37 -8.79
C SER A 456 -19.49 -8.79 -8.99
N ILE A 457 -19.14 -7.80 -8.17
CA ILE A 457 -17.78 -7.25 -8.14
C ILE A 457 -16.95 -8.20 -7.27
N MET A 458 -16.02 -8.92 -7.88
CA MET A 458 -15.24 -9.97 -7.22
C MET A 458 -14.01 -9.38 -6.54
N VAL A 459 -13.30 -8.46 -7.20
CA VAL A 459 -12.06 -7.87 -6.67
C VAL A 459 -12.05 -6.38 -6.95
N ASN A 460 -11.80 -5.60 -5.91
CA ASN A 460 -11.54 -4.17 -5.98
C ASN A 460 -10.03 -3.91 -5.94
N VAL A 461 -9.50 -3.24 -6.97
CA VAL A 461 -8.10 -2.81 -7.09
C VAL A 461 -7.99 -1.29 -7.29
N TYR A 462 -8.85 -0.54 -6.60
CA TYR A 462 -8.95 0.93 -6.63
C TYR A 462 -9.66 1.46 -7.88
N ASP A 463 -8.92 1.94 -8.87
CA ASP A 463 -9.42 2.42 -10.15
C ASP A 463 -9.86 1.29 -11.08
N GLY A 464 -9.67 0.03 -10.67
CA GLY A 464 -10.11 -1.15 -11.39
C GLY A 464 -10.92 -2.14 -10.59
N LEU A 465 -11.72 -2.93 -11.32
CA LEU A 465 -12.57 -4.00 -10.80
C LEU A 465 -12.43 -5.27 -11.63
N TYR A 466 -12.58 -6.41 -10.95
CA TYR A 466 -12.87 -7.70 -11.59
C TYR A 466 -14.32 -8.06 -11.32
N ILE A 467 -15.07 -8.40 -12.35
CA ILE A 467 -16.52 -8.54 -12.35
C ILE A 467 -16.91 -9.92 -12.89
N CYS A 468 -17.74 -10.63 -12.14
CA CYS A 468 -18.34 -11.87 -12.57
C CYS A 468 -19.80 -11.61 -12.96
N VAL A 469 -20.10 -11.72 -14.25
CA VAL A 469 -21.49 -11.68 -14.74
C VAL A 469 -22.12 -13.05 -14.49
N ASN A 470 -23.34 -13.06 -13.96
CA ASN A 470 -24.00 -14.29 -13.54
C ASN A 470 -24.53 -15.12 -14.72
N ASP A 471 -24.88 -14.44 -15.83
CA ASP A 471 -25.23 -15.03 -17.11
C ASP A 471 -24.28 -14.52 -18.20
N ALA A 472 -23.50 -15.42 -18.79
CA ALA A 472 -22.50 -15.07 -19.79
C ALA A 472 -23.12 -14.41 -21.06
N SER A 473 -24.39 -14.69 -21.35
CA SER A 473 -25.09 -14.07 -22.48
C SER A 473 -25.36 -12.58 -22.29
N GLU A 474 -25.29 -12.09 -21.04
CA GLU A 474 -25.54 -10.69 -20.70
C GLU A 474 -24.25 -9.87 -20.55
N CYS A 475 -23.07 -10.46 -20.78
CA CYS A 475 -21.78 -9.80 -20.58
C CYS A 475 -21.69 -8.42 -21.27
N GLU A 476 -22.00 -8.35 -22.57
CA GLU A 476 -21.93 -7.10 -23.33
C GLU A 476 -22.99 -6.08 -22.90
N CYS A 477 -24.16 -6.55 -22.45
CA CYS A 477 -25.19 -5.68 -21.87
C CYS A 477 -24.67 -5.03 -20.57
N TRP A 478 -24.07 -5.84 -19.70
CA TRP A 478 -23.53 -5.36 -18.43
C TRP A 478 -22.34 -4.42 -18.62
N LYS A 479 -21.42 -4.71 -19.56
CA LYS A 479 -20.33 -3.77 -19.89
C LYS A 479 -20.85 -2.38 -20.25
N LYS A 480 -21.82 -2.31 -21.16
CA LYS A 480 -22.45 -1.05 -21.58
C LYS A 480 -23.12 -0.31 -20.41
N ARG A 481 -23.96 -1.01 -19.62
CA ARG A 481 -24.66 -0.40 -18.48
C ARG A 481 -23.70 0.14 -17.43
N ILE A 482 -22.62 -0.59 -17.15
CA ILE A 482 -21.60 -0.21 -16.19
C ILE A 482 -20.79 0.99 -16.71
N SER A 483 -20.33 0.95 -17.96
CA SER A 483 -19.66 2.09 -18.63
C SER A 483 -20.52 3.34 -18.59
N SER A 484 -21.78 3.25 -19.01
CA SER A 484 -22.69 4.41 -19.00
C SER A 484 -22.92 5.00 -17.61
N ALA A 485 -23.01 4.15 -16.57
CA ALA A 485 -23.17 4.66 -15.20
C ALA A 485 -21.95 5.45 -14.73
N VAL A 486 -20.74 4.96 -15.01
CA VAL A 486 -19.49 5.66 -14.66
C VAL A 486 -19.30 6.92 -15.51
N GLU A 487 -19.58 6.86 -16.82
CA GLU A 487 -19.50 8.01 -17.73
C GLU A 487 -20.48 9.12 -17.35
N ASN A 488 -21.71 8.79 -16.96
CA ASN A 488 -22.69 9.77 -16.49
C ASN A 488 -22.21 10.48 -15.21
N GLU A 489 -21.62 9.74 -14.28
CA GLU A 489 -21.06 10.32 -13.06
C GLU A 489 -19.81 11.16 -13.37
N ALA A 490 -18.94 10.69 -14.26
CA ALA A 490 -17.78 11.44 -14.74
C ALA A 490 -18.20 12.78 -15.38
N LEU A 491 -19.20 12.75 -16.26
CA LEU A 491 -19.79 13.95 -16.87
C LEU A 491 -20.34 14.91 -15.80
N ARG A 492 -21.08 14.39 -14.82
CA ARG A 492 -21.65 15.20 -13.74
C ARG A 492 -20.58 15.86 -12.87
N LEU A 493 -19.44 15.21 -12.69
CA LEU A 493 -18.28 15.75 -11.96
C LEU A 493 -17.38 16.64 -12.83
N GLY A 494 -17.61 16.68 -14.15
CA GLY A 494 -16.72 17.35 -15.11
C GLY A 494 -15.37 16.66 -15.27
N ILE A 495 -15.28 15.36 -14.99
CA ILE A 495 -14.05 14.58 -15.08
C ILE A 495 -14.04 13.86 -16.44
N LYS A 496 -13.03 14.16 -17.26
CA LYS A 496 -12.87 13.56 -18.59
C LYS A 496 -12.22 12.17 -18.46
N THR A 497 -13.01 11.14 -18.13
CA THR A 497 -12.58 9.74 -17.99
C THR A 497 -13.70 8.77 -18.37
N GLN A 498 -13.35 7.51 -18.61
CA GLN A 498 -14.26 6.42 -18.96
C GLN A 498 -13.69 5.08 -18.44
N LEU A 499 -14.48 4.01 -18.47
CA LEU A 499 -13.98 2.67 -18.20
C LEU A 499 -13.36 2.06 -19.46
N GLU A 500 -12.16 1.50 -19.29
CA GLU A 500 -11.50 0.63 -20.27
C GLU A 500 -11.72 -0.83 -19.84
N TRP A 501 -12.14 -1.68 -20.79
CA TRP A 501 -12.37 -3.11 -20.56
C TRP A 501 -11.24 -3.94 -21.16
N GLU A 502 -10.84 -5.00 -20.46
CA GLU A 502 -9.86 -6.00 -20.92
C GLU A 502 -10.51 -7.37 -21.14
#